data_AF-A0A7C6NXY4-F1
#
_entry.id   AF-A0A7C6NXY4-F1
#
_cell.length_a   1.000
_cell.length_b   1.000
_cell.length_c   1.000
_cell.angle_alpha   90.00
_cell.angle_beta   90.00
_cell.angle_gamma   90.00
#
_symmetry.space_group_name_H-M   'P 1'
#
loop_
_entity.id
_entity.type
_entity.pdbx_description
1 polymer ?
#
loop_
_entity_poly.entity_id
_entity_poly.type
_entity_poly.pdbx_seq_one_letter_code
_entity_poly.pdbx_strand_id
1 'polypeptide(L)' 'MRSRVRWILTASTFTLGIAIGIIASYYFGSWVDARYGTGSVFSTLLVLVAIVGGFYNLYRYVSRQLKNLK' A
#
# COMPACT_ATOMS: atom_id res chain seq x y z
N MET A 1 -12.72 18.78 -18.00
CA MET A 1 -13.33 17.65 -17.23
C MET A 1 -12.52 16.36 -17.23
N ARG A 2 -11.95 15.90 -18.37
CA ARG A 2 -11.17 14.64 -18.45
C ARG A 2 -9.98 14.53 -17.47
N SER A 3 -9.32 15.64 -17.14
CA SER A 3 -8.17 15.65 -16.21
C SER A 3 -8.55 15.35 -14.76
N ARG A 4 -9.64 15.91 -14.24
CA ARG A 4 -10.08 15.70 -12.85
C ARG A 4 -10.52 14.26 -12.60
N VAL A 5 -11.26 13.66 -13.54
CA VAL A 5 -11.66 12.25 -13.47
C VAL A 5 -10.45 11.32 -13.45
N ARG A 6 -9.42 11.62 -14.24
CA ARG A 6 -8.17 10.82 -14.27
C ARG A 6 -7.43 10.83 -12.93
N TRP A 7 -7.38 11.98 -12.26
CA TRP A 7 -6.78 12.10 -10.92
C TRP A 7 -7.57 11.33 -9.87
N ILE A 8 -8.90 11.38 -9.91
CA ILE A 8 -9.76 10.60 -9.01
C ILE A 8 -9.53 9.11 -9.21
N LEU A 9 -9.56 8.63 -10.46
CA LEU A 9 -9.31 7.21 -10.76
C LEU A 9 -7.93 6.76 -10.28
N THR A 10 -6.91 7.59 -10.49
CA THR A 10 -5.54 7.31 -10.05
C THR A 10 -5.47 7.20 -8.53
N ALA A 11 -6.04 8.17 -7.80
CA ALA A 11 -6.10 8.14 -6.34
C ALA A 11 -6.85 6.89 -5.83
N SER A 12 -8.00 6.57 -6.43
CA SER A 12 -8.77 5.37 -6.06
C SER A 12 -8.00 4.08 -6.28
N THR A 13 -7.28 3.93 -7.40
CA THR A 13 -6.46 2.74 -7.65
C THR A 13 -5.33 2.61 -6.64
N PHE A 14 -4.66 3.70 -6.27
CA PHE A 14 -3.63 3.68 -5.22
C PHE A 14 -4.22 3.27 -3.87
N THR A 15 -5.32 3.88 -3.45
CA THR A 15 -5.97 3.55 -2.18
C THR A 15 -6.41 2.09 -2.12
N LEU A 16 -7.01 1.58 -3.19
CA LEU A 16 -7.39 0.17 -3.30
C LEU A 16 -6.17 -0.75 -3.23
N GLY A 17 -5.09 -0.42 -3.92
CA GLY A 17 -3.84 -1.19 -3.88
C GLY A 17 -3.25 -1.27 -2.47
N ILE A 18 -3.24 -0.15 -1.74
CA ILE A 18 -2.78 -0.11 -0.34
C ILE A 18 -3.71 -0.92 0.56
N ALA A 19 -5.03 -0.78 0.42
CA ALA A 19 -6.00 -1.53 1.20
C ALA A 19 -5.84 -3.05 1.01
N ILE A 20 -5.71 -3.50 -0.24
CA ILE A 20 -5.46 -4.92 -0.56
C ILE A 20 -4.13 -5.37 0.05
N GLY A 21 -3.06 -4.56 -0.06
CA GLY A 21 -1.77 -4.87 0.53
C GLY A 21 -1.82 -5.03 2.04
N ILE A 22 -2.56 -4.16 2.74
CA ILE A 22 -2.77 -4.24 4.18
C ILE A 22 -3.54 -5.51 4.55
N ILE A 23 -4.66 -5.78 3.87
CA ILE A 23 -5.48 -6.98 4.12
C ILE A 23 -4.66 -8.25 3.92
N ALA A 24 -3.96 -8.37 2.79
CA ALA A 24 -3.13 -9.52 2.48
C ALA A 24 -2.01 -9.71 3.53
N SER A 25 -1.36 -8.62 3.92
CA SER A 25 -0.29 -8.63 4.92
C SER A 25 -0.79 -9.04 6.31
N TYR A 26 -1.98 -8.56 6.69
CA TYR A 26 -2.61 -8.91 7.95
C TYR A 26 -2.96 -10.41 8.01
N TYR A 27 -3.65 -10.93 6.99
CA TYR A 27 -4.02 -12.35 6.95
C TYR A 27 -2.80 -13.26 6.87
N PHE A 28 -1.84 -12.92 6.02
CA PHE A 28 -0.61 -13.69 5.90
C PHE A 28 0.20 -13.66 7.20
N GLY A 29 0.37 -12.48 7.80
CA GLY A 29 1.07 -12.33 9.07
C GLY A 29 0.36 -13.03 10.21
N SER A 30 -0.97 -12.98 10.28
CA SER A 30 -1.76 -13.70 11.27
C SER A 30 -1.63 -15.21 11.13
N TRP A 31 -1.56 -15.72 9.89
CA TRP A 31 -1.30 -17.13 9.63
C TRP A 31 0.10 -17.55 10.12
N VAL A 32 1.12 -16.73 9.88
CA VAL A 32 2.48 -16.95 10.42
C VAL A 32 2.47 -16.89 11.95
N ASP A 33 1.84 -15.86 12.52
CA ASP A 33 1.75 -15.67 13.96
C ASP A 33 1.09 -16.88 14.66
N ALA A 34 0.01 -17.41 14.09
CA ALA A 34 -0.68 -18.61 14.58
C ALA A 34 0.18 -19.88 14.45
N ARG A 35 1.00 -19.98 13.40
CA ARG A 35 1.87 -21.14 13.18
C ARG A 35 3.03 -21.22 14.16
N TYR A 36 3.59 -20.07 14.55
CA TYR A 36 4.77 -19.99 15.41
C TYR A 36 4.47 -19.53 16.85
N GLY A 37 3.20 -19.26 17.19
CA GLY A 37 2.80 -18.84 18.53
C GLY A 37 3.33 -17.46 18.93
N THR A 38 3.59 -16.57 17.96
CA THR A 38 4.25 -15.28 18.18
C THR A 38 3.27 -14.12 18.46
N GLY A 39 1.98 -14.43 18.62
CA GLY A 39 0.94 -13.45 18.97
C GLY A 39 0.54 -12.60 17.76
N SER A 40 1.04 -11.36 17.69
CA SER A 40 0.66 -10.37 16.66
C SER A 40 1.87 -9.70 15.98
N VAL A 41 3.06 -10.29 16.13
CA VAL A 41 4.31 -9.64 15.72
C VAL A 41 4.41 -9.57 14.21
N PHE A 42 4.23 -10.69 13.50
CA PHE A 42 4.37 -10.74 12.04
C PHE A 42 3.23 -10.00 11.34
N SER A 43 1.99 -10.13 11.81
CA SER A 43 0.86 -9.35 11.31
C SER A 43 1.11 -7.85 11.40
N THR A 44 1.59 -7.36 12.55
CA THR A 44 1.91 -5.94 12.72
C THR A 44 3.04 -5.50 11.81
N LEU A 45 4.15 -6.25 11.77
CA LEU A 45 5.32 -5.91 10.94
C LEU A 45 4.97 -5.88 9.44
N LEU A 46 4.26 -6.89 8.95
CA LEU A 46 3.89 -6.97 7.54
C LEU A 46 2.92 -5.86 7.14
N VAL A 47 1.95 -5.52 8.00
CA VAL A 47 1.07 -4.37 7.76
C VAL A 47 1.86 -3.07 7.67
N LEU A 48 2.82 -2.84 8.58
CA LEU A 48 3.69 -1.66 8.53
C LEU A 48 4.50 -1.61 7.23
N VAL A 49 5.05 -2.74 6.78
CA VAL A 49 5.78 -2.84 5.51
C VAL A 49 4.87 -2.52 4.32
N ALA A 50 3.63 -3.02 4.31
CA ALA A 50 2.66 -2.73 3.26
C ALA A 50 2.30 -1.24 3.20
N ILE A 51 2.10 -0.60 4.36
CA ILE A 51 1.85 0.84 4.45
C ILE A 51 3.04 1.63 3.88
N VAL A 52 4.25 1.37 4.38
CA VAL A 52 5.46 2.07 3.95
C VAL A 52 5.71 1.86 2.45
N GLY A 53 5.60 0.62 1.97
CA GLY A 53 5.75 0.30 0.55
C GLY A 53 4.71 0.97 -0.34
N GLY A 54 3.45 1.03 0.12
CA GLY A 54 2.36 1.73 -0.54
C GLY A 54 2.61 3.22 -0.71
N PHE A 55 2.98 3.90 0.38
CA PHE A 55 3.33 5.33 0.35
C PHE A 55 4.61 5.61 -0.45
N TYR A 56 5.62 4.74 -0.38
CA TYR A 56 6.83 4.87 -1.17
C TYR A 56 6.55 4.78 -2.67
N ASN A 57 5.67 3.85 -3.10
CA ASN A 57 5.27 3.74 -4.49
C ASN A 57 4.53 5.00 -4.96
N LEU A 58 3.61 5.53 -4.14
CA LEU A 58 2.93 6.80 -4.42
C LEU A 58 3.91 7.96 -4.57
N TYR A 59 4.84 8.12 -3.62
CA TYR A 59 5.89 9.14 -3.66
C TYR A 59 6.73 9.03 -4.93
N ARG A 60 7.17 7.82 -5.28
CA ARG A 60 7.95 7.56 -6.49
C ARG A 60 7.17 7.90 -7.76
N TYR A 61 5.88 7.56 -7.82
CA TYR A 61 5.01 7.87 -8.94
C TYR A 61 4.87 9.38 -9.14
N VAL A 62 4.49 10.11 -8.09
CA VAL A 62 4.31 11.57 -8.13
C VAL A 62 5.62 12.28 -8.48
N SER A 63 6.73 11.86 -7.87
CA SER A 63 8.05 12.45 -8.14
C SER A 63 8.47 12.32 -9.61
N ARG A 64 8.15 11.18 -10.25
CA ARG A 64 8.40 10.98 -11.68
C ARG A 64 7.52 11.86 -12.56
N GLN A 65 6.24 11.98 -12.22
CA GLN A 65 5.32 12.86 -12.95
C GLN A 65 5.77 14.32 -12.88
N LEU A 66 6.18 14.79 -11.70
CA LEU A 66 6.72 16.14 -11.51
C LEU A 66 8.01 16.38 -12.30
N LYS A 67 8.90 15.38 -12.37
CA LYS A 67 10.14 15.50 -13.17
C LYS A 67 9.86 15.58 -14.67
N ASN A 68 8.87 14.84 -15.18
CA ASN A 68 8.50 14.87 -16.59
C ASN A 68 7.71 16.13 -16.99
N LEU A 69 7.19 16.88 -16.01
CA LEU A 69 6.51 18.16 -16.22
C LEU A 69 7.48 19.36 -16.28
N LYS A 70 8.72 19.20 -15.79
CA LYS A 70 9.80 20.19 -15.91
C LYS A 70 10.60 19.94 -17.18
#